data_AF-A0A8H3YGW8-F1
#
_entry.id   AF-A0A8H3YGW8-F1
#
_cell.length_a   1.000
_cell.length_b   1.000
_cell.length_c   1.000
_cell.angle_alpha   90.00
_cell.angle_beta   90.00
_cell.angle_gamma   90.00
#
_symmetry.space_group_name_H-M   'P 1'
#
loop_
_entity.id
_entity.type
_entity.pdbx_description
1 polymer ?
#
loop_
_entity_poly.entity_id
_entity_poly.type
_entity_poly.pdbx_seq_one_letter_code
_entity_poly.pdbx_strand_id
1 'polypeptide(L)'
;MSDLVTHSKEPLNAEPKPQDLVKNDVTPVNLFYHRNHGPVPRDAEEAFRQGSEGLGSWEVVLEIEDGVLDGASVSKRVTLAQLQDKYETVEEDIALQCAGNRRDLFSHTNPPTEGIPWQESTIANIIWKGCLLRSVLVDLFPRLEEKSDEEWHVIFESSQDCGEDEGGVFGGSIPRKIALDSTVPVLLAWQQDGEQLTLQHGAPLRVVVPGIIGARSIKWLRKIIISRKPSQHHAQQQDYKSIPYPPFKEAPSSEEKAKLMAQTEPMNWSPLQCVITKAKMKVQEVGDGGSEGNEGGAVKILLKGYGLGEKGVPLTEVDIFFLTLPSDQPYNPSLDEELTKQAAAKSGEAKRVKIASAAGKKNWGWNLWEAEVALDDLHAMTGGVTQGQIVAVAKAIDANGREQTRWPDWNLRGVGFDGWSVKLVEA
;
A
#
# COMPACT_ATOMS: atom_id res chain seq x y z
N MET A 1 -2.87 21.32 -11.59
CA MET A 1 -3.08 20.09 -10.81
C MET A 1 -2.63 18.95 -11.70
N SER A 2 -1.80 18.02 -11.23
CA SER A 2 -1.42 16.85 -12.04
C SER A 2 -2.66 15.95 -12.18
N ASP A 3 -3.05 15.66 -13.40
CA ASP A 3 -4.16 14.74 -13.67
C ASP A 3 -3.78 13.34 -13.18
N LEU A 4 -4.54 12.81 -12.21
CA LEU A 4 -4.44 11.41 -11.80
C LEU A 4 -4.78 10.49 -12.98
N VAL A 5 -4.12 9.34 -13.05
CA VAL A 5 -4.47 8.26 -13.97
C VAL A 5 -5.78 7.64 -13.48
N THR A 6 -6.87 7.91 -14.19
CA THR A 6 -8.21 7.44 -13.83
C THR A 6 -8.50 6.09 -14.48
N HIS A 7 -8.75 5.07 -13.66
CA HIS A 7 -9.11 3.72 -14.12
C HIS A 7 -10.62 3.47 -14.11
N SER A 8 -11.33 4.10 -13.17
CA SER A 8 -12.79 4.15 -13.16
C SER A 8 -13.26 5.50 -12.62
N LYS A 9 -14.33 6.04 -13.19
CA LYS A 9 -14.94 7.29 -12.73
C LYS A 9 -16.02 7.04 -11.67
N GLU A 10 -16.76 5.95 -11.81
CA GLU A 10 -17.89 5.60 -10.95
C GLU A 10 -17.88 4.09 -10.69
N PRO A 11 -17.50 3.66 -9.46
CA PRO A 11 -16.91 4.47 -8.40
C PRO A 11 -15.49 4.97 -8.76
N LEU A 12 -15.11 6.15 -8.26
CA LEU A 12 -13.82 6.77 -8.57
C LEU A 12 -12.65 5.88 -8.11
N ASN A 13 -11.82 5.46 -9.05
CA ASN A 13 -10.59 4.72 -8.82
C ASN A 13 -9.49 5.33 -9.70
N ALA A 14 -8.47 5.91 -9.07
CA ALA A 14 -7.42 6.66 -9.76
C ALA A 14 -6.11 6.64 -8.95
N GLU A 15 -4.97 6.75 -9.61
CA GLU A 15 -3.64 6.79 -8.97
C GLU A 15 -2.80 7.93 -9.55
N PRO A 16 -1.83 8.50 -8.80
CA PRO A 16 -0.93 9.50 -9.36
C PRO A 16 0.00 8.87 -10.40
N LYS A 17 0.61 9.69 -11.26
CA LYS A 17 1.71 9.21 -12.11
C LYS A 17 2.90 8.81 -11.22
N PRO A 18 3.63 7.73 -11.51
CA PRO A 18 4.72 7.25 -10.66
C PRO A 18 5.77 8.32 -10.32
N GLN A 19 6.16 9.13 -11.31
CA GLN A 19 7.12 10.22 -11.13
C GLN A 19 6.62 11.39 -10.27
N ASP A 20 5.30 11.54 -10.12
CA ASP A 20 4.68 12.57 -9.28
C ASP A 20 4.53 12.07 -7.83
N LEU A 21 4.28 10.77 -7.64
CA LEU A 21 4.12 10.11 -6.34
C LEU A 21 5.30 10.36 -5.40
N VAL A 22 6.53 10.21 -5.90
CA VAL A 22 7.77 10.28 -5.10
C VAL A 22 8.32 11.71 -4.97
N LYS A 23 7.57 12.74 -5.34
CA LYS A 23 8.05 14.13 -5.21
C LYS A 23 8.11 14.62 -3.77
N ASN A 24 7.29 14.05 -2.89
CA ASN A 24 7.14 14.47 -1.51
C ASN A 24 7.13 13.25 -0.60
N ASP A 25 7.81 13.34 0.54
CA ASP A 25 7.85 12.26 1.53
C ASP A 25 6.46 12.01 2.17
N VAL A 26 5.71 13.08 2.41
CA VAL A 26 4.27 13.03 2.70
C VAL A 26 3.52 13.31 1.40
N THR A 27 2.64 12.39 1.00
CA THR A 27 1.91 12.45 -0.27
C THR A 27 0.85 13.55 -0.19
N PRO A 28 0.94 14.62 -1.02
CA PRO A 28 -0.08 15.66 -1.02
C PRO A 28 -1.46 15.08 -1.32
N VAL A 29 -2.50 15.64 -0.70
CA VAL A 29 -3.87 15.12 -0.84
C VAL A 29 -4.37 15.00 -2.28
N ASN A 30 -3.91 15.86 -3.19
CA ASN A 30 -4.26 15.82 -4.61
C ASN A 30 -3.51 14.74 -5.41
N LEU A 31 -2.55 14.06 -4.78
CA LEU A 31 -1.81 12.90 -5.30
C LEU A 31 -2.18 11.61 -4.54
N PHE A 32 -3.01 11.68 -3.48
CA PHE A 32 -3.48 10.50 -2.79
C PHE A 32 -4.43 9.71 -3.72
N TYR A 33 -4.06 8.45 -4.00
CA TYR A 33 -4.84 7.56 -4.85
C TYR A 33 -6.27 7.37 -4.32
N HIS A 34 -7.23 7.28 -5.23
CA HIS A 34 -8.61 6.96 -4.93
C HIS A 34 -8.86 5.46 -5.15
N ARG A 35 -9.38 4.78 -4.13
CA ARG A 35 -9.96 3.43 -4.27
C ARG A 35 -11.31 3.39 -3.60
N ASN A 36 -12.36 3.21 -4.40
CA ASN A 36 -13.76 3.15 -3.96
C ASN A 36 -14.46 1.92 -4.56
N HIS A 37 -15.35 1.28 -3.79
CA HIS A 37 -16.15 0.14 -4.24
C HIS A 37 -17.59 0.53 -4.57
N GLY A 38 -18.04 1.66 -4.03
CA GLY A 38 -19.33 2.27 -4.35
C GLY A 38 -19.26 3.79 -4.32
N PRO A 39 -20.41 4.48 -4.39
CA PRO A 39 -20.48 5.92 -4.23
C PRO A 39 -20.04 6.35 -2.82
N VAL A 40 -19.74 7.63 -2.65
CA VAL A 40 -19.58 8.20 -1.32
C VAL A 40 -20.91 8.08 -0.56
N PRO A 41 -20.90 7.70 0.74
CA PRO A 41 -22.13 7.61 1.53
C PRO A 41 -22.85 8.95 1.66
N ARG A 42 -24.19 8.94 1.55
CA ARG A 42 -25.02 10.17 1.62
C ARG A 42 -24.96 10.85 2.98
N ASP A 43 -24.92 10.06 4.05
CA ASP A 43 -24.73 10.54 5.43
C ASP A 43 -23.36 11.22 5.60
N ALA A 44 -22.30 10.69 4.97
CA ALA A 44 -20.98 11.33 4.98
C ALA A 44 -20.98 12.64 4.18
N GLU A 45 -21.65 12.70 3.03
CA GLU A 45 -21.84 13.94 2.26
C GLU A 45 -22.58 15.00 3.07
N GLU A 46 -23.61 14.59 3.81
CA GLU A 46 -24.39 15.46 4.68
C GLU A 46 -23.58 16.00 5.85
N ALA A 47 -22.87 15.12 6.58
CA ALA A 47 -21.98 15.53 7.66
C ALA A 47 -20.91 16.51 7.17
N PHE A 48 -20.33 16.26 5.98
CA PHE A 48 -19.34 17.16 5.38
C PHE A 48 -19.93 18.53 5.01
N ARG A 49 -21.16 18.57 4.49
CA ARG A 49 -21.87 19.81 4.15
C ARG A 49 -22.20 20.66 5.38
N GLN A 50 -22.48 20.01 6.50
CA GLN A 50 -22.80 20.64 7.79
C GLN A 50 -21.54 21.14 8.54
N GLY A 51 -20.34 20.90 8.02
CA GLY A 51 -19.08 21.38 8.62
C GLY A 51 -18.79 20.73 9.97
N SER A 52 -18.12 21.44 10.87
CA SER A 52 -17.64 20.89 12.15
C SER A 52 -18.74 20.29 13.03
N GLU A 53 -19.97 20.83 12.99
CA GLU A 53 -21.10 20.29 13.74
C GLU A 53 -21.53 18.92 13.19
N GLY A 54 -21.72 18.83 11.86
CA GLY A 54 -22.10 17.57 11.21
C GLY A 54 -21.02 16.50 11.37
N LEU A 55 -19.76 16.85 11.13
CA LEU A 55 -18.63 15.94 11.32
C LEU A 55 -18.53 15.47 12.77
N GLY A 56 -18.64 16.38 13.73
CA GLY A 56 -18.57 16.07 15.17
C GLY A 56 -19.71 15.17 15.63
N SER A 57 -20.89 15.28 15.01
CA SER A 57 -22.07 14.47 15.30
C SER A 57 -22.00 13.05 14.72
N TRP A 58 -21.01 12.74 13.88
CA TRP A 58 -20.86 11.42 13.27
C TRP A 58 -20.73 10.33 14.33
N GLU A 59 -21.62 9.34 14.27
CA GLU A 59 -21.72 8.29 15.26
C GLU A 59 -21.09 6.98 14.78
N VAL A 60 -20.34 6.33 15.67
CA VAL A 60 -19.86 4.96 15.51
C VAL A 60 -20.50 4.08 16.57
N VAL A 61 -21.06 2.96 16.14
CA VAL A 61 -21.59 1.92 17.01
C VAL A 61 -20.50 0.91 17.31
N LEU A 62 -20.24 0.62 18.58
CA LEU A 62 -19.32 -0.42 19.02
C LEU A 62 -20.08 -1.54 19.71
N GLU A 63 -19.88 -2.77 19.24
CA GLU A 63 -20.62 -3.94 19.70
C GLU A 63 -19.71 -5.12 20.03
N ILE A 64 -20.15 -5.94 20.99
CA ILE A 64 -19.62 -7.27 21.23
C ILE A 64 -20.70 -8.28 20.87
N GLU A 65 -20.39 -9.21 19.96
CA GLU A 65 -21.32 -10.28 19.61
C GLU A 65 -21.65 -11.16 20.81
N ASP A 66 -22.85 -11.72 20.79
CA ASP A 66 -23.32 -12.58 21.87
C ASP A 66 -22.38 -13.79 22.08
N GLY A 67 -22.10 -14.07 23.35
CA GLY A 67 -21.22 -15.16 23.76
C GLY A 67 -19.72 -14.93 23.51
N VAL A 68 -19.26 -13.79 22.97
CA VAL A 68 -17.82 -13.48 22.85
C VAL A 68 -17.19 -13.21 24.22
N LEU A 69 -17.87 -12.46 25.07
CA LEU A 69 -17.54 -12.28 26.49
C LEU A 69 -18.68 -12.84 27.35
N ASP A 70 -18.40 -13.33 28.56
CA ASP A 70 -19.46 -13.78 29.47
C ASP A 70 -20.41 -12.62 29.78
N GLY A 71 -21.66 -12.70 29.31
CA GLY A 71 -22.66 -11.66 29.43
C GLY A 71 -23.52 -11.53 28.17
N ALA A 72 -24.54 -10.66 28.23
CA ALA A 72 -25.34 -10.31 27.06
C ALA A 72 -24.52 -9.43 26.09
N SER A 73 -24.89 -9.43 24.80
CA SER A 73 -24.35 -8.46 23.84
C SER A 73 -24.45 -7.04 24.37
N VAL A 74 -23.35 -6.30 24.27
CA VAL A 74 -23.25 -4.90 24.70
C VAL A 74 -23.03 -4.04 23.46
N SER A 75 -23.90 -3.04 23.27
CA SER A 75 -23.77 -2.03 22.23
C SER A 75 -23.56 -0.66 22.86
N LYS A 76 -22.58 0.09 22.36
CA LYS A 76 -22.26 1.47 22.77
C LYS A 76 -22.19 2.36 21.55
N ARG A 77 -22.52 3.63 21.72
CA ARG A 77 -22.46 4.65 20.67
C ARG A 77 -21.51 5.76 21.11
N VAL A 78 -20.63 6.16 20.20
CA VAL A 78 -19.72 7.29 20.42
C VAL A 78 -19.75 8.19 19.20
N THR A 79 -19.70 9.49 19.43
CA THR A 79 -19.59 10.49 18.35
C THR A 79 -18.14 10.86 18.10
N LEU A 80 -17.82 11.40 16.92
CA LEU A 80 -16.48 11.93 16.64
C LEU A 80 -16.07 12.99 17.67
N ALA A 81 -16.98 13.89 18.06
CA ALA A 81 -16.69 14.90 19.07
C ALA A 81 -16.32 14.26 20.43
N GLN A 82 -16.99 13.19 20.85
CA GLN A 82 -16.65 12.46 22.06
C GLN A 82 -15.29 11.74 21.94
N LEU A 83 -14.96 11.20 20.76
CA LEU A 83 -13.65 10.60 20.53
C LEU A 83 -12.52 11.64 20.68
N GLN A 84 -12.72 12.82 20.09
CA GLN A 84 -11.77 13.94 20.13
C GLN A 84 -11.59 14.54 21.53
N ASP A 85 -12.66 14.60 22.33
CA ASP A 85 -12.62 15.15 23.69
C ASP A 85 -12.02 14.18 24.71
N LYS A 86 -12.36 12.89 24.61
CA LYS A 86 -12.04 11.90 25.64
C LYS A 86 -10.66 11.25 25.48
N TYR A 87 -10.21 10.99 24.26
CA TYR A 87 -9.01 10.19 24.02
C TYR A 87 -7.85 11.05 23.55
N GLU A 88 -6.64 10.66 23.96
CA GLU A 88 -5.41 11.30 23.49
C GLU A 88 -5.33 11.26 21.96
N THR A 89 -5.09 12.43 21.37
CA THR A 89 -4.89 12.57 19.92
C THR A 89 -3.41 12.35 19.60
N VAL A 90 -3.14 11.43 18.67
CA VAL A 90 -1.80 11.10 18.18
C VAL A 90 -1.68 11.41 16.70
N GLU A 91 -0.43 11.62 16.25
CA GLU A 91 -0.07 11.79 14.84
C GLU A 91 0.93 10.71 14.44
N GLU A 92 0.63 9.97 13.37
CA GLU A 92 1.43 8.81 12.95
C GLU A 92 1.72 8.85 11.44
N ASP A 93 3.00 8.66 11.08
CA ASP A 93 3.46 8.50 9.70
C ASP A 93 3.20 7.06 9.24
N ILE A 94 2.13 6.86 8.47
CA ILE A 94 1.69 5.53 8.02
C ILE A 94 1.43 5.54 6.51
N ALA A 95 2.12 4.65 5.80
CA ALA A 95 1.84 4.36 4.41
C ALA A 95 0.59 3.47 4.28
N LEU A 96 -0.31 3.87 3.40
CA LEU A 96 -1.49 3.11 3.01
C LEU A 96 -1.27 2.52 1.61
N GLN A 97 -1.13 1.20 1.51
CA GLN A 97 -0.93 0.51 0.23
C GLN A 97 -2.15 -0.34 -0.15
N CYS A 98 -2.62 -0.21 -1.39
CA CYS A 98 -3.63 -1.10 -1.95
C CYS A 98 -3.06 -2.51 -2.15
N ALA A 99 -3.85 -3.55 -1.85
CA ALA A 99 -3.45 -4.93 -2.14
C ALA A 99 -3.21 -5.17 -3.63
N GLY A 100 -3.87 -4.41 -4.51
CA GLY A 100 -3.70 -4.51 -5.97
C GLY A 100 -2.58 -3.65 -6.54
N ASN A 101 -1.72 -3.03 -5.72
CA ASN A 101 -0.59 -2.25 -6.22
C ASN A 101 0.28 -3.12 -7.13
N ARG A 102 0.62 -2.60 -8.32
CA ARG A 102 1.36 -3.30 -9.40
C ARG A 102 0.64 -4.53 -9.97
N ARG A 103 -0.69 -4.53 -9.99
CA ARG A 103 -1.49 -5.62 -10.60
C ARG A 103 -1.21 -5.77 -12.10
N ASP A 104 -0.93 -4.68 -12.80
CA ASP A 104 -0.61 -4.69 -14.22
C ASP A 104 0.54 -5.67 -14.57
N LEU A 105 1.55 -5.78 -13.71
CA LEU A 105 2.67 -6.73 -13.88
C LEU A 105 2.24 -8.20 -13.82
N PHE A 106 1.16 -8.54 -13.12
CA PHE A 106 0.57 -9.88 -13.19
C PHE A 106 -0.31 -10.10 -14.43
N SER A 107 -0.71 -9.04 -15.12
CA SER A 107 -1.83 -9.09 -16.08
C SER A 107 -1.39 -9.44 -17.50
N HIS A 108 -0.11 -9.74 -17.73
CA HIS A 108 0.45 -10.20 -19.01
C HIS A 108 0.35 -11.73 -19.21
N THR A 109 -0.64 -12.37 -18.57
CA THR A 109 -0.86 -13.83 -18.52
C THR A 109 -2.18 -14.22 -19.21
N ASN A 110 -2.43 -15.53 -19.37
CA ASN A 110 -3.70 -16.03 -19.87
C ASN A 110 -4.30 -17.09 -18.91
N PRO A 111 -5.39 -16.79 -18.19
CA PRO A 111 -6.16 -15.54 -18.22
C PRO A 111 -5.40 -14.35 -17.60
N PRO A 112 -5.83 -13.11 -17.90
CA PRO A 112 -5.40 -11.95 -17.12
C PRO A 112 -5.95 -12.02 -15.69
N THR A 113 -5.38 -11.22 -14.80
CA THR A 113 -5.89 -11.13 -13.41
C THR A 113 -7.24 -10.42 -13.35
N GLU A 114 -8.00 -10.72 -12.30
CA GLU A 114 -9.29 -10.08 -12.03
C GLU A 114 -9.10 -8.82 -11.17
N GLY A 115 -9.39 -7.65 -11.75
CA GLY A 115 -9.44 -6.39 -11.02
C GLY A 115 -9.01 -5.20 -11.87
N ILE A 116 -8.94 -4.04 -11.22
CA ILE A 116 -8.45 -2.81 -11.85
C ILE A 116 -6.95 -2.97 -12.17
N PRO A 117 -6.48 -2.72 -13.40
CA PRO A 117 -5.08 -2.87 -13.77
C PRO A 117 -4.24 -1.71 -13.22
N TRP A 118 -4.11 -1.66 -11.90
CA TRP A 118 -3.31 -0.68 -11.18
C TRP A 118 -1.84 -0.79 -11.60
N GLN A 119 -1.24 0.37 -11.81
CA GLN A 119 0.18 0.52 -11.98
C GLN A 119 0.85 0.52 -10.59
N GLU A 120 2.01 1.16 -10.50
CA GLU A 120 2.90 1.14 -9.35
C GLU A 120 2.62 2.24 -8.32
N SER A 121 1.46 2.92 -8.37
CA SER A 121 1.19 4.13 -7.58
C SER A 121 -0.06 4.06 -6.70
N THR A 122 -0.59 2.87 -6.39
CA THR A 122 -1.67 2.73 -5.39
C THR A 122 -1.15 2.56 -3.98
N ILE A 123 -0.32 3.51 -3.59
CA ILE A 123 0.26 3.69 -2.26
C ILE A 123 0.35 5.18 -1.97
N ALA A 124 0.18 5.59 -0.72
CA ALA A 124 0.41 6.96 -0.29
C ALA A 124 0.95 6.97 1.14
N ASN A 125 1.84 7.90 1.44
CA ASN A 125 2.40 8.10 2.76
C ASN A 125 1.81 9.35 3.40
N ILE A 126 1.16 9.20 4.54
CA ILE A 126 0.27 10.21 5.10
C ILE A 126 0.57 10.35 6.59
N ILE A 127 0.52 11.59 7.09
CA ILE A 127 0.53 11.85 8.54
C ILE A 127 -0.92 11.80 9.03
N TRP A 128 -1.32 10.68 9.61
CA TRP A 128 -2.67 10.48 10.10
C TRP A 128 -2.82 11.03 11.50
N LYS A 129 -3.96 11.68 11.77
CA LYS A 129 -4.28 12.19 13.09
C LYS A 129 -5.63 11.68 13.58
N GLY A 130 -5.64 11.19 14.81
CA GLY A 130 -6.75 10.47 15.41
C GLY A 130 -6.47 10.00 16.83
N CYS A 131 -7.30 9.08 17.32
CA CYS A 131 -7.04 8.38 18.59
C CYS A 131 -6.73 6.90 18.34
N LEU A 132 -5.98 6.28 19.25
CA LEU A 132 -5.71 4.84 19.18
C LEU A 132 -7.00 4.03 19.37
N LEU A 133 -7.29 3.12 18.43
CA LEU A 133 -8.42 2.18 18.52
C LEU A 133 -8.36 1.38 19.82
N ARG A 134 -7.16 0.93 20.20
CA ARG A 134 -6.91 0.22 21.45
C ARG A 134 -7.48 0.98 22.66
N SER A 135 -7.21 2.27 22.77
CA SER A 135 -7.66 3.08 23.92
C SER A 135 -9.18 3.11 24.02
N VAL A 136 -9.87 3.23 22.88
CA VAL A 136 -11.34 3.22 22.81
C VAL A 136 -11.89 1.84 23.20
N LEU A 137 -11.34 0.77 22.62
CA LEU A 137 -11.79 -0.60 22.88
C LEU A 137 -11.62 -1.00 24.35
N VAL A 138 -10.46 -0.71 24.94
CA VAL A 138 -10.15 -1.07 26.33
C VAL A 138 -10.97 -0.26 27.33
N ASP A 139 -11.16 1.04 27.09
CA ASP A 139 -12.01 1.88 27.96
C ASP A 139 -13.48 1.44 27.90
N LEU A 140 -14.00 1.13 26.71
CA LEU A 140 -15.39 0.73 26.56
C LEU A 140 -15.63 -0.73 26.97
N PHE A 141 -14.65 -1.60 26.80
CA PHE A 141 -14.74 -3.04 27.05
C PHE A 141 -13.44 -3.58 27.70
N PRO A 142 -13.20 -3.30 29.01
CA PRO A 142 -11.93 -3.61 29.67
C PRO A 142 -11.53 -5.09 29.62
N ARG A 143 -12.51 -6.00 29.61
CA ARG A 143 -12.29 -7.45 29.50
C ARG A 143 -11.65 -7.88 28.18
N LEU A 144 -11.61 -7.02 27.16
CA LEU A 144 -10.92 -7.32 25.91
C LEU A 144 -9.40 -7.48 26.08
N GLU A 145 -8.79 -6.96 27.15
CA GLU A 145 -7.36 -7.17 27.43
C GLU A 145 -7.07 -8.51 28.11
N GLU A 146 -8.10 -9.21 28.58
CA GLU A 146 -7.92 -10.53 29.17
C GLU A 146 -7.29 -11.48 28.13
N LYS A 147 -6.34 -12.29 28.60
CA LYS A 147 -5.77 -13.34 27.78
C LYS A 147 -6.87 -14.34 27.45
N SER A 148 -6.95 -14.70 26.17
CA SER A 148 -7.89 -15.70 25.66
C SER A 148 -7.12 -16.59 24.71
N ASP A 149 -7.34 -17.90 24.82
CA ASP A 149 -6.81 -18.89 23.88
C ASP A 149 -7.62 -18.93 22.57
N GLU A 150 -8.77 -18.26 22.53
CA GLU A 150 -9.59 -18.11 21.33
C GLU A 150 -9.10 -16.96 20.45
N GLU A 151 -9.13 -17.16 19.13
CA GLU A 151 -8.90 -16.08 18.18
C GLU A 151 -10.18 -15.25 18.02
N TRP A 152 -10.07 -13.96 18.33
CA TRP A 152 -11.13 -12.97 18.12
C TRP A 152 -10.70 -11.99 17.04
N HIS A 153 -11.69 -11.30 16.49
CA HIS A 153 -11.54 -10.31 15.43
C HIS A 153 -12.24 -9.00 15.81
N VAL A 154 -11.71 -7.91 15.30
CA VAL A 154 -12.36 -6.60 15.29
C VAL A 154 -12.81 -6.35 13.86
N ILE A 155 -14.12 -6.38 13.65
CA ILE A 155 -14.81 -6.11 12.38
C ILE A 155 -15.10 -4.61 12.31
N PHE A 156 -14.94 -4.06 11.12
CA PHE A 156 -15.22 -2.66 10.81
C PHE A 156 -16.23 -2.61 9.65
N GLU A 157 -17.27 -1.81 9.79
CA GLU A 157 -18.24 -1.55 8.72
C GLU A 157 -18.24 -0.08 8.30
N SER A 158 -18.38 0.13 7.00
CA SER A 158 -18.56 1.43 6.38
C SER A 158 -20.05 1.77 6.23
N SER A 159 -20.38 3.05 6.12
CA SER A 159 -21.66 3.50 5.54
C SER A 159 -21.74 3.34 4.01
N GLN A 160 -20.64 2.96 3.34
CA GLN A 160 -20.63 2.78 1.88
C GLN A 160 -21.38 1.51 1.45
N ASP A 161 -22.45 1.70 0.69
CA ASP A 161 -23.10 0.65 -0.08
C ASP A 161 -22.26 0.28 -1.32
N CYS A 162 -22.00 -1.01 -1.49
CA CYS A 162 -21.23 -1.55 -2.63
C CYS A 162 -22.09 -2.36 -3.59
N GLY A 163 -23.38 -2.58 -3.31
CA GLY A 163 -24.29 -3.34 -4.17
C GLY A 163 -23.92 -4.82 -4.33
N GLU A 164 -23.05 -5.36 -3.47
CA GLU A 164 -22.52 -6.72 -3.58
C GLU A 164 -23.47 -7.78 -2.98
N ASP A 165 -24.53 -7.38 -2.25
CA ASP A 165 -25.68 -8.17 -1.74
C ASP A 165 -26.81 -7.24 -1.20
N GLU A 166 -27.99 -7.76 -0.79
CA GLU A 166 -29.00 -6.96 -0.04
C GLU A 166 -28.39 -6.41 1.25
N GLY A 167 -28.11 -5.11 1.29
CA GLY A 167 -27.44 -4.45 2.42
C GLY A 167 -25.92 -4.61 2.44
N GLY A 168 -25.30 -5.02 1.32
CA GLY A 168 -23.86 -5.25 1.17
C GLY A 168 -23.01 -3.99 1.29
N VAL A 169 -22.81 -3.52 2.53
CA VAL A 169 -21.88 -2.43 2.85
C VAL A 169 -20.43 -2.89 2.78
N PHE A 170 -19.51 -1.95 2.55
CA PHE A 170 -18.09 -2.24 2.61
C PHE A 170 -17.68 -2.55 4.05
N GLY A 171 -16.95 -3.65 4.25
CA GLY A 171 -16.49 -4.03 5.58
C GLY A 171 -15.33 -5.02 5.53
N GLY A 172 -14.67 -5.17 6.67
CA GLY A 172 -13.50 -6.03 6.81
C GLY A 172 -13.17 -6.24 8.28
N SER A 173 -12.15 -7.05 8.58
CA SER A 173 -11.73 -7.25 9.96
C SER A 173 -10.23 -7.43 10.09
N ILE A 174 -9.71 -7.12 11.28
CA ILE A 174 -8.37 -7.50 11.69
C ILE A 174 -8.43 -8.42 12.92
N PRO A 175 -7.44 -9.30 13.14
CA PRO A 175 -7.34 -10.05 14.38
C PRO A 175 -7.28 -9.12 15.61
N ARG A 176 -7.95 -9.49 16.71
CA ARG A 176 -7.93 -8.75 17.98
C ARG A 176 -6.51 -8.45 18.45
N LYS A 177 -5.60 -9.42 18.30
CA LYS A 177 -4.21 -9.27 18.69
C LYS A 177 -3.53 -8.07 18.03
N ILE A 178 -3.92 -7.71 16.80
CA ILE A 178 -3.39 -6.53 16.11
C ILE A 178 -4.07 -5.26 16.62
N ALA A 179 -5.39 -5.29 16.80
CA ALA A 179 -6.16 -4.15 17.31
C ALA A 179 -5.75 -3.72 18.74
N LEU A 180 -5.26 -4.66 19.55
CA LEU A 180 -4.84 -4.44 20.93
C LEU A 180 -3.32 -4.38 21.13
N ASP A 181 -2.53 -4.60 20.08
CA ASP A 181 -1.06 -4.53 20.15
C ASP A 181 -0.63 -3.09 20.43
N SER A 182 0.06 -2.87 21.56
CA SER A 182 0.56 -1.54 21.92
C SER A 182 1.68 -1.04 21.00
N THR A 183 2.27 -1.92 20.17
CA THR A 183 3.34 -1.57 19.22
C THR A 183 2.81 -1.22 17.83
N VAL A 184 1.52 -1.47 17.56
CA VAL A 184 0.86 -1.17 16.28
C VAL A 184 -0.16 -0.05 16.49
N PRO A 185 0.10 1.18 16.02
CA PRO A 185 -0.81 2.31 16.24
C PRO A 185 -2.01 2.24 15.30
N VAL A 186 -2.97 1.36 15.57
CA VAL A 186 -4.24 1.31 14.84
C VAL A 186 -5.07 2.54 15.22
N LEU A 187 -5.42 3.37 14.25
CA LEU A 187 -6.09 4.66 14.50
C LEU A 187 -7.56 4.66 14.08
N LEU A 188 -8.36 5.37 14.86
CA LEU A 188 -9.57 6.04 14.38
C LEU A 188 -9.17 7.46 13.97
N ALA A 189 -9.00 7.70 12.68
CA ALA A 189 -8.44 8.94 12.13
C ALA A 189 -9.52 9.87 11.55
N TRP A 190 -9.40 11.16 11.82
CA TRP A 190 -10.29 12.24 11.31
C TRP A 190 -9.53 13.36 10.61
N GLN A 191 -8.19 13.32 10.61
CA GLN A 191 -7.31 14.25 9.92
C GLN A 191 -6.19 13.52 9.17
N GLN A 192 -5.72 14.13 8.09
CA GLN A 192 -4.57 13.71 7.29
C GLN A 192 -3.73 14.96 6.94
N ASP A 193 -2.42 14.87 7.10
CA ASP A 193 -1.45 15.92 6.72
C ASP A 193 -1.77 17.29 7.35
N GLY A 194 -2.23 17.29 8.61
CA GLY A 194 -2.62 18.49 9.34
C GLY A 194 -4.00 19.06 9.00
N GLU A 195 -4.68 18.49 7.99
CA GLU A 195 -5.98 18.93 7.50
C GLU A 195 -7.07 17.89 7.79
N GLN A 196 -8.33 18.31 7.79
CA GLN A 196 -9.45 17.37 7.87
C GLN A 196 -9.37 16.34 6.73
N LEU A 197 -9.77 15.09 7.00
CA LEU A 197 -9.98 14.11 5.92
C LEU A 197 -10.84 14.72 4.82
N THR A 198 -10.50 14.42 3.56
CA THR A 198 -11.42 14.70 2.46
C THR A 198 -12.53 13.66 2.44
N LEU A 199 -13.66 14.05 1.87
CA LEU A 199 -14.81 13.17 1.70
C LEU A 199 -14.44 11.83 1.03
N GLN A 200 -13.60 11.87 -0.02
CA GLN A 200 -13.15 10.68 -0.76
C GLN A 200 -12.20 9.75 0.04
N HIS A 201 -11.51 10.31 1.04
CA HIS A 201 -10.58 9.57 1.90
C HIS A 201 -11.18 9.16 3.24
N GLY A 202 -12.50 9.31 3.38
CA GLY A 202 -13.26 8.73 4.48
C GLY A 202 -13.69 9.70 5.57
N ALA A 203 -13.69 11.01 5.30
CA ALA A 203 -14.31 11.96 6.23
C ALA A 203 -15.77 11.58 6.52
N PRO A 204 -16.24 11.69 7.76
CA PRO A 204 -15.56 12.32 8.90
C PRO A 204 -14.54 11.43 9.63
N LEU A 205 -14.66 10.10 9.54
CA LEU A 205 -13.88 9.17 10.35
C LEU A 205 -13.57 7.89 9.58
N ARG A 206 -12.33 7.42 9.69
CA ARG A 206 -11.89 6.14 9.14
C ARG A 206 -11.04 5.35 10.13
N VAL A 207 -10.90 4.06 9.87
CA VAL A 207 -9.84 3.25 10.46
C VAL A 207 -8.58 3.37 9.62
N VAL A 208 -7.41 3.43 10.26
CA VAL A 208 -6.09 3.27 9.64
C VAL A 208 -5.36 2.15 10.35
N VAL A 209 -4.95 1.12 9.61
CA VAL A 209 -4.27 -0.06 10.15
C VAL A 209 -2.85 -0.15 9.58
N PRO A 210 -1.81 0.20 10.36
CA PRO A 210 -0.42 0.19 9.89
C PRO A 210 0.04 -1.18 9.38
N GLY A 211 0.77 -1.19 8.26
CA GLY A 211 1.37 -2.40 7.68
C GLY A 211 0.38 -3.41 7.11
N ILE A 212 -0.93 -3.15 7.17
CA ILE A 212 -1.99 -3.99 6.62
C ILE A 212 -2.49 -3.37 5.31
N ILE A 213 -2.97 -4.22 4.40
CA ILE A 213 -3.52 -3.78 3.12
C ILE A 213 -4.63 -2.74 3.32
N GLY A 214 -4.68 -1.75 2.44
CA GLY A 214 -5.58 -0.61 2.58
C GLY A 214 -7.07 -0.97 2.65
N ALA A 215 -7.45 -2.16 2.17
CA ALA A 215 -8.81 -2.69 2.28
C ALA A 215 -9.32 -2.87 3.73
N ARG A 216 -8.42 -2.98 4.73
CA ARG A 216 -8.81 -3.06 6.16
C ARG A 216 -8.85 -1.71 6.86
N SER A 217 -8.38 -0.65 6.21
CA SER A 217 -8.47 0.73 6.69
C SER A 217 -9.80 1.33 6.23
N ILE A 218 -10.91 0.94 6.87
CA ILE A 218 -12.27 1.23 6.43
C ILE A 218 -12.58 2.73 6.50
N LYS A 219 -13.05 3.30 5.38
CA LYS A 219 -13.54 4.69 5.26
C LYS A 219 -14.98 4.81 5.71
N TRP A 220 -15.39 6.01 6.15
CA TRP A 220 -16.77 6.30 6.58
C TRP A 220 -17.24 5.29 7.62
N LEU A 221 -16.40 5.11 8.64
CA LEU A 221 -16.59 4.08 9.66
C LEU A 221 -17.88 4.32 10.42
N ARG A 222 -18.80 3.35 10.42
CA ARG A 222 -20.07 3.43 11.14
C ARG A 222 -20.19 2.42 12.28
N LYS A 223 -19.46 1.30 12.20
CA LYS A 223 -19.60 0.20 13.16
C LYS A 223 -18.27 -0.51 13.41
N ILE A 224 -18.05 -0.89 14.66
CA ILE A 224 -16.95 -1.73 15.13
C ILE A 224 -17.56 -2.90 15.91
N ILE A 225 -17.24 -4.14 15.53
CA ILE A 225 -17.82 -5.34 16.15
C ILE A 225 -16.70 -6.25 16.62
N ILE A 226 -16.74 -6.69 17.88
CA ILE A 226 -15.87 -7.74 18.39
C ILE A 226 -16.57 -9.09 18.18
N SER A 227 -15.92 -9.98 17.45
CA SER A 227 -16.45 -11.28 17.05
C SER A 227 -15.43 -12.41 17.24
N ARG A 228 -15.91 -13.64 17.39
CA ARG A 228 -15.09 -14.87 17.30
C ARG A 228 -14.75 -15.27 15.87
N LYS A 229 -15.34 -14.60 14.87
CA LYS A 229 -15.13 -14.92 13.45
C LYS A 229 -14.65 -13.67 12.71
N PRO A 230 -13.90 -13.85 11.61
CA PRO A 230 -13.63 -12.75 10.69
C PRO A 230 -14.93 -12.14 10.14
N SER A 231 -14.82 -10.90 9.66
CA SER A 231 -15.90 -10.20 8.96
C SER A 231 -16.51 -11.07 7.86
N GLN A 232 -17.84 -11.13 7.79
CA GLN A 232 -18.56 -11.88 6.74
C GLN A 232 -18.82 -11.04 5.49
N HIS A 233 -18.39 -9.78 5.46
CA HIS A 233 -18.54 -8.89 4.30
C HIS A 233 -17.79 -9.43 3.06
N HIS A 234 -18.30 -9.13 1.87
CA HIS A 234 -17.76 -9.59 0.59
C HIS A 234 -16.25 -9.32 0.46
N ALA A 235 -15.79 -8.11 0.79
CA ALA A 235 -14.37 -7.73 0.75
C ALA A 235 -13.46 -8.53 1.70
N GLN A 236 -13.99 -9.26 2.68
CA GLN A 236 -13.22 -10.17 3.52
C GLN A 236 -13.31 -11.61 2.99
N GLN A 237 -14.50 -12.04 2.56
CA GLN A 237 -14.78 -13.45 2.24
C GLN A 237 -14.50 -13.82 0.79
N GLN A 238 -14.79 -12.92 -0.15
CA GLN A 238 -14.82 -13.15 -1.59
C GLN A 238 -13.81 -12.30 -2.37
N ASP A 239 -13.09 -11.40 -1.70
CA ASP A 239 -12.03 -10.58 -2.31
C ASP A 239 -10.79 -10.47 -1.40
N TYR A 240 -9.74 -9.79 -1.90
CA TYR A 240 -8.49 -9.54 -1.21
C TYR A 240 -7.82 -10.82 -0.70
N LYS A 241 -7.86 -11.86 -1.53
CA LYS A 241 -7.25 -13.18 -1.33
C LYS A 241 -6.27 -13.45 -2.46
N SER A 242 -5.06 -13.90 -2.14
CA SER A 242 -4.06 -14.31 -3.14
C SER A 242 -4.36 -15.74 -3.59
N ILE A 243 -5.34 -15.88 -4.48
CA ILE A 243 -5.88 -17.18 -4.92
C ILE A 243 -4.88 -17.85 -5.88
N PRO A 244 -4.20 -18.93 -5.47
CA PRO A 244 -3.17 -19.56 -6.29
C PRO A 244 -3.78 -20.20 -7.53
N TYR A 245 -3.21 -19.92 -8.71
CA TYR A 245 -3.66 -20.50 -9.96
C TYR A 245 -2.56 -20.41 -11.05
N PRO A 246 -2.47 -21.35 -12.01
CA PRO A 246 -1.42 -21.29 -13.02
C PRO A 246 -1.65 -20.16 -14.06
N PRO A 247 -0.63 -19.35 -14.40
CA PRO A 247 -0.75 -18.17 -15.28
C PRO A 247 -1.01 -18.46 -16.78
N PHE A 248 -1.11 -19.73 -17.19
CA PHE A 248 -1.32 -20.13 -18.59
C PHE A 248 -2.37 -21.23 -18.76
N LYS A 249 -3.17 -21.48 -17.72
CA LYS A 249 -4.32 -22.39 -17.77
C LYS A 249 -5.56 -21.60 -18.18
N GLU A 250 -6.56 -22.22 -18.76
CA GLU A 250 -7.86 -21.56 -18.99
C GLU A 250 -8.45 -21.00 -17.68
N ALA A 251 -9.32 -19.99 -17.78
CA ALA A 251 -9.98 -19.42 -16.61
C ALA A 251 -10.71 -20.52 -15.80
N PRO A 252 -10.61 -20.51 -14.45
CA PRO A 252 -11.25 -21.52 -13.63
C PRO A 252 -12.77 -21.47 -13.82
N SER A 253 -13.44 -22.63 -13.72
CA SER A 253 -14.90 -22.66 -13.63
C SER A 253 -15.38 -21.94 -12.37
N SER A 254 -16.63 -21.49 -12.35
CA SER A 254 -17.20 -20.84 -11.16
C SER A 254 -17.11 -21.72 -9.91
N GLU A 255 -17.25 -23.04 -10.05
CA GLU A 255 -17.13 -24.00 -8.95
C GLU A 255 -15.68 -24.14 -8.47
N GLU A 256 -14.71 -24.25 -9.39
CA GLU A 256 -13.28 -24.30 -9.04
C GLU A 256 -12.86 -23.00 -8.33
N LYS A 257 -13.29 -21.85 -8.84
CA LYS A 257 -13.02 -20.54 -8.23
C LYS A 257 -13.62 -20.44 -6.83
N ALA A 258 -14.88 -20.83 -6.63
CA ALA A 258 -15.51 -20.81 -5.32
C ALA A 258 -14.78 -21.70 -4.31
N LYS A 259 -14.34 -22.89 -4.74
CA LYS A 259 -13.52 -23.79 -3.91
C LYS A 259 -12.19 -23.16 -3.52
N LEU A 260 -11.45 -22.60 -4.49
CA LEU A 260 -10.18 -21.93 -4.23
C LEU A 260 -10.35 -20.72 -3.30
N MET A 261 -11.42 -19.93 -3.49
CA MET A 261 -11.77 -18.79 -2.63
C MET A 261 -12.02 -19.20 -1.18
N ALA A 262 -12.77 -20.27 -0.97
CA ALA A 262 -13.08 -20.80 0.36
C ALA A 262 -11.85 -21.37 1.08
N GLN A 263 -10.83 -21.81 0.35
CA GLN A 263 -9.58 -22.38 0.89
C GLN A 263 -8.47 -21.34 1.08
N THR A 264 -8.62 -20.16 0.49
CA THR A 264 -7.61 -19.11 0.55
C THR A 264 -7.93 -18.14 1.68
N GLU A 265 -6.97 -17.91 2.57
CA GLU A 265 -7.11 -16.95 3.67
C GLU A 265 -7.10 -15.50 3.17
N PRO A 266 -7.89 -14.59 3.79
CA PRO A 266 -7.85 -13.17 3.45
C PRO A 266 -6.46 -12.57 3.70
N MET A 267 -6.00 -11.76 2.74
CA MET A 267 -4.76 -11.00 2.89
C MET A 267 -4.95 -9.93 3.98
N ASN A 268 -3.96 -9.87 4.88
CA ASN A 268 -3.88 -8.85 5.93
C ASN A 268 -2.63 -8.00 5.72
N TRP A 269 -1.44 -8.58 5.88
CA TRP A 269 -0.20 -7.82 5.79
C TRP A 269 0.11 -7.35 4.36
N SER A 270 0.51 -6.09 4.23
CA SER A 270 1.15 -5.59 3.01
C SER A 270 2.55 -6.18 2.90
N PRO A 271 2.98 -6.61 1.69
CA PRO A 271 4.31 -7.17 1.52
C PRO A 271 5.39 -6.09 1.52
N LEU A 272 6.64 -6.49 1.77
CA LEU A 272 7.83 -5.65 1.55
C LEU A 272 7.83 -5.13 0.10
N GLN A 273 8.07 -3.82 -0.07
CA GLN A 273 8.07 -3.18 -1.39
C GLN A 273 9.32 -2.36 -1.66
N CYS A 274 9.74 -2.39 -2.93
CA CYS A 274 10.65 -1.44 -3.56
C CYS A 274 10.19 -1.21 -5.00
N VAL A 275 10.12 0.05 -5.42
CA VAL A 275 9.73 0.44 -6.78
C VAL A 275 10.62 1.57 -7.30
N ILE A 276 11.17 1.37 -8.50
CA ILE A 276 11.83 2.41 -9.30
C ILE A 276 10.74 3.17 -10.07
N THR A 277 10.39 4.36 -9.62
CA THR A 277 9.38 5.20 -10.30
C THR A 277 9.98 6.03 -11.44
N LYS A 278 11.29 6.33 -11.37
CA LYS A 278 12.01 7.12 -12.36
C LYS A 278 13.44 6.63 -12.50
N ALA A 279 13.89 6.47 -13.75
CA ALA A 279 15.26 6.14 -14.12
C ALA A 279 15.64 6.97 -15.34
N LYS A 280 16.63 7.86 -15.23
CA LYS A 280 16.99 8.78 -16.33
C LYS A 280 18.48 9.07 -16.41
N MET A 281 19.03 9.11 -17.62
CA MET A 281 20.37 9.62 -17.91
C MET A 281 20.39 11.16 -17.80
N LYS A 282 21.39 11.70 -17.11
CA LYS A 282 21.63 13.14 -16.98
C LYS A 282 23.08 13.45 -17.34
N VAL A 283 23.24 14.38 -18.28
CA VAL A 283 24.53 15.00 -18.59
C VAL A 283 24.74 16.16 -17.61
N GLN A 284 25.80 16.11 -16.81
CA GLN A 284 26.20 17.25 -15.99
C GLN A 284 27.12 18.15 -16.82
N GLU A 285 26.65 19.35 -17.17
CA GLU A 285 27.50 20.38 -17.77
C GLU A 285 28.57 20.78 -16.75
N VAL A 286 29.85 20.71 -17.14
CA VAL A 286 30.96 21.19 -16.32
C VAL A 286 30.91 22.71 -16.38
N GLY A 287 30.78 23.35 -15.21
CA GLY A 287 30.75 24.81 -15.13
C GLY A 287 32.02 25.42 -15.72
N ASP A 288 31.84 26.54 -16.42
CA ASP A 288 32.86 27.31 -17.15
C ASP A 288 33.92 27.88 -16.20
N GLY A 289 34.84 27.02 -15.76
CA GLY A 289 35.95 27.31 -14.86
C GLY A 289 37.24 26.82 -15.49
N GLY A 290 37.87 27.70 -16.26
CA GLY A 290 38.92 27.37 -17.22
C GLY A 290 40.10 26.56 -16.68
N SER A 291 40.38 25.46 -17.37
CA SER A 291 41.72 25.02 -17.75
C SER A 291 41.58 23.90 -18.78
N GLU A 292 42.25 24.05 -19.92
CA GLU A 292 42.27 23.12 -21.04
C GLU A 292 42.59 21.68 -20.58
N GLY A 293 41.66 20.75 -20.83
CA GLY A 293 41.89 19.32 -20.66
C GLY A 293 40.63 18.55 -20.22
N ASN A 294 39.99 17.90 -21.20
CA ASN A 294 38.88 16.94 -21.08
C ASN A 294 37.45 17.53 -21.04
N GLU A 295 36.98 17.99 -22.20
CA GLU A 295 35.56 18.25 -22.48
C GLU A 295 34.77 16.93 -22.53
N GLY A 296 34.35 16.44 -21.36
CA GLY A 296 33.40 15.33 -21.24
C GLY A 296 32.54 15.58 -20.02
N GLY A 297 31.32 16.12 -20.22
CA GLY A 297 30.35 16.25 -19.14
C GLY A 297 30.15 14.90 -18.44
N ALA A 298 30.20 14.88 -17.11
CA ALA A 298 30.01 13.65 -16.35
C ALA A 298 28.55 13.19 -16.54
N VAL A 299 28.34 12.10 -17.26
CA VAL A 299 27.03 11.49 -17.43
C VAL A 299 26.76 10.57 -16.24
N LYS A 300 25.55 10.65 -15.69
CA LYS A 300 25.08 9.81 -14.58
C LYS A 300 23.68 9.30 -14.85
N ILE A 301 23.32 8.17 -14.26
CA ILE A 301 21.94 7.71 -14.15
C ILE A 301 21.39 8.16 -12.81
N LEU A 302 20.25 8.85 -12.85
CA LEU A 302 19.47 9.24 -11.68
C LEU A 302 18.28 8.29 -11.54
N LEU A 303 18.22 7.62 -10.39
CA LEU A 303 17.12 6.75 -10.01
C LEU A 303 16.37 7.36 -8.84
N LYS A 304 15.04 7.23 -8.87
CA LYS A 304 14.18 7.60 -7.74
C LYS A 304 13.07 6.59 -7.55
N GLY A 305 12.78 6.27 -6.30
CA GLY A 305 11.76 5.30 -5.96
C GLY A 305 11.24 5.43 -4.54
N TYR A 306 10.33 4.53 -4.21
CA TYR A 306 9.86 4.32 -2.84
C TYR A 306 10.17 2.89 -2.42
N GLY A 307 10.20 2.68 -1.10
CA GLY A 307 10.17 1.36 -0.50
C GLY A 307 9.33 1.37 0.78
N LEU A 308 8.70 0.25 1.10
CA LEU A 308 7.86 0.08 2.28
C LEU A 308 8.23 -1.21 2.99
N GLY A 309 8.46 -1.11 4.30
CA GLY A 309 8.72 -2.26 5.16
C GLY A 309 7.50 -3.16 5.37
N GLU A 310 7.71 -4.36 5.89
CA GLU A 310 6.63 -5.29 6.22
C GLU A 310 6.49 -5.42 7.75
N LYS A 311 5.25 -5.46 8.26
CA LYS A 311 4.96 -5.76 9.69
C LYS A 311 5.72 -4.87 10.69
N GLY A 312 5.90 -3.59 10.36
CA GLY A 312 6.59 -2.64 11.24
C GLY A 312 8.12 -2.75 11.19
N VAL A 313 8.67 -3.64 10.35
CA VAL A 313 10.11 -3.77 10.14
C VAL A 313 10.54 -2.76 9.08
N PRO A 314 11.37 -1.76 9.41
CA PRO A 314 11.74 -0.72 8.47
C PRO A 314 12.67 -1.27 7.38
N LEU A 315 12.59 -0.66 6.20
CA LEU A 315 13.52 -0.88 5.11
C LEU A 315 14.86 -0.22 5.42
N THR A 316 15.98 -0.88 5.10
CA THR A 316 17.32 -0.37 5.42
C THR A 316 18.21 -0.17 4.20
N GLU A 317 18.08 -1.02 3.18
CA GLU A 317 18.94 -0.98 2.00
C GLU A 317 18.14 -1.27 0.72
N VAL A 318 18.56 -0.66 -0.37
CA VAL A 318 18.09 -0.96 -1.73
C VAL A 318 19.29 -1.40 -2.55
N ASP A 319 19.23 -2.60 -3.12
CA ASP A 319 20.21 -3.07 -4.09
C ASP A 319 19.72 -2.73 -5.49
N ILE A 320 20.59 -2.14 -6.30
CA ILE A 320 20.31 -1.71 -7.66
C ILE A 320 21.26 -2.44 -8.61
N PHE A 321 20.69 -3.00 -9.68
CA PHE A 321 21.39 -3.69 -10.75
C PHE A 321 21.13 -2.98 -12.07
N PHE A 322 22.07 -3.12 -13.01
CA PHE A 322 21.89 -2.66 -14.38
C PHE A 322 22.09 -3.81 -15.36
N LEU A 323 21.20 -3.88 -16.33
CA LEU A 323 21.23 -4.83 -17.43
C LEU A 323 21.16 -4.06 -18.75
N THR A 324 21.65 -4.68 -19.81
CA THR A 324 21.59 -4.12 -21.17
C THR A 324 20.76 -5.05 -22.04
N LEU A 325 19.71 -4.50 -22.65
CA LEU A 325 18.92 -5.17 -23.68
C LEU A 325 19.53 -4.88 -25.07
N PRO A 326 19.52 -5.86 -25.98
CA PRO A 326 19.89 -5.65 -27.38
C PRO A 326 19.12 -4.49 -28.02
N SER A 327 19.76 -3.77 -28.95
CA SER A 327 19.14 -2.59 -29.61
C SER A 327 17.89 -2.94 -30.44
N ASP A 328 17.77 -4.19 -30.87
CA ASP A 328 16.66 -4.73 -31.65
C ASP A 328 15.55 -5.36 -30.80
N GLN A 329 15.72 -5.42 -29.47
CA GLN A 329 14.73 -5.93 -28.53
C GLN A 329 14.18 -4.78 -27.67
N PRO A 330 13.02 -4.18 -28.03
CA PRO A 330 12.41 -3.14 -27.21
C PRO A 330 12.03 -3.70 -25.83
N TYR A 331 12.28 -2.92 -24.77
CA TYR A 331 11.79 -3.23 -23.43
C TYR A 331 10.27 -3.43 -23.41
N ASN A 332 9.84 -4.49 -22.72
CA ASN A 332 8.45 -4.84 -22.47
C ASN A 332 8.34 -5.42 -21.05
N PRO A 333 7.36 -5.04 -20.23
CA PRO A 333 7.16 -5.61 -18.89
C PRO A 333 7.06 -7.14 -18.83
N SER A 334 6.70 -7.81 -19.94
CA SER A 334 6.73 -9.28 -20.02
C SER A 334 8.14 -9.88 -19.87
N LEU A 335 9.19 -9.06 -20.00
CA LEU A 335 10.59 -9.46 -19.81
C LEU A 335 11.02 -9.38 -18.34
N ASP A 336 10.24 -8.75 -17.47
CA ASP A 336 10.67 -8.40 -16.11
C ASP A 336 11.05 -9.65 -15.30
N GLU A 337 10.30 -10.76 -15.41
CA GLU A 337 10.65 -12.00 -14.70
C GLU A 337 12.04 -12.50 -15.08
N GLU A 338 12.38 -12.47 -16.37
CA GLU A 338 13.67 -12.93 -16.88
C GLU A 338 14.79 -11.94 -16.53
N LEU A 339 14.53 -10.64 -16.64
CA LEU A 339 15.48 -9.60 -16.24
C LEU A 339 15.83 -9.70 -14.74
N THR A 340 14.87 -9.99 -13.88
CA THR A 340 15.16 -10.22 -12.46
C THR A 340 15.98 -11.50 -12.21
N LYS A 341 15.82 -12.55 -13.02
CA LYS A 341 16.69 -13.76 -12.97
C LYS A 341 18.13 -13.39 -13.31
N GLN A 342 18.33 -12.63 -14.38
CA GLN A 342 19.66 -12.18 -14.82
C GLN A 342 20.32 -11.28 -13.78
N ALA A 343 19.58 -10.34 -13.18
CA ALA A 343 20.08 -9.50 -12.10
C ALA A 343 20.50 -10.35 -10.87
N ALA A 344 19.71 -11.34 -10.48
CA ALA A 344 20.02 -12.21 -9.35
C ALA A 344 21.31 -13.04 -9.55
N ALA A 345 21.58 -13.48 -10.80
CA ALA A 345 22.81 -14.17 -11.15
C ALA A 345 24.07 -13.30 -10.97
N LYS A 346 23.91 -11.97 -10.92
CA LYS A 346 24.96 -10.97 -10.73
C LYS A 346 24.89 -10.29 -9.36
N SER A 347 24.38 -10.97 -8.34
CA SER A 347 24.13 -10.40 -7.00
C SER A 347 25.33 -9.65 -6.38
N GLY A 348 26.57 -10.07 -6.68
CA GLY A 348 27.80 -9.41 -6.22
C GLY A 348 28.15 -8.09 -6.91
N GLU A 349 27.44 -7.73 -7.99
CA GLU A 349 27.66 -6.52 -8.78
C GLU A 349 26.66 -5.39 -8.42
N ALA A 350 25.80 -5.59 -7.42
CA ALA A 350 24.79 -4.61 -7.05
C ALA A 350 25.41 -3.30 -6.53
N LYS A 351 24.86 -2.15 -6.96
CA LYS A 351 25.05 -0.89 -6.23
C LYS A 351 24.09 -0.84 -5.05
N ARG A 352 24.65 -0.89 -3.85
CA ARG A 352 23.88 -0.81 -2.61
C ARG A 352 23.67 0.64 -2.17
N VAL A 353 22.42 1.01 -1.99
CA VAL A 353 22.00 2.31 -1.43
C VAL A 353 21.48 2.07 -0.03
N LYS A 354 22.13 2.69 0.97
CA LYS A 354 21.62 2.68 2.33
C LYS A 354 20.52 3.73 2.46
N ILE A 355 19.38 3.33 3.00
CA ILE A 355 18.33 4.27 3.34
C ILE A 355 18.72 4.99 4.63
N ALA A 356 19.32 6.16 4.47
CA ALA A 356 19.49 7.12 5.54
C ALA A 356 18.21 7.96 5.61
N SER A 357 17.23 7.54 6.40
CA SER A 357 16.08 8.39 6.65
C SER A 357 16.52 9.63 7.43
N ALA A 358 16.31 10.81 6.85
CA ALA A 358 16.48 12.09 7.53
C ALA A 358 15.54 12.26 8.75
N ALA A 359 14.47 11.45 8.83
CA ALA A 359 13.45 11.45 9.87
C ALA A 359 13.56 10.26 10.86
N GLY A 360 14.63 9.44 10.78
CA GLY A 360 14.78 8.24 11.60
C GLY A 360 14.04 7.00 11.04
N LYS A 361 14.11 5.86 11.73
CA LYS A 361 13.52 4.60 11.23
C LYS A 361 12.00 4.71 11.09
N LYS A 362 11.49 4.66 9.86
CA LYS A 362 10.04 4.62 9.56
C LYS A 362 9.54 3.17 9.57
N ASN A 363 8.87 2.78 10.65
CA ASN A 363 8.32 1.43 10.81
C ASN A 363 7.04 1.24 9.97
N TRP A 364 6.24 2.29 9.83
CA TRP A 364 4.91 2.23 9.20
C TRP A 364 4.77 3.13 7.97
N GLY A 365 5.58 4.18 7.88
CA GLY A 365 5.72 5.01 6.68
C GLY A 365 6.64 4.38 5.63
N TRP A 366 6.50 4.83 4.38
CA TRP A 366 7.43 4.46 3.31
C TRP A 366 8.78 5.17 3.49
N ASN A 367 9.76 4.79 2.68
CA ASN A 367 10.99 5.54 2.51
C ASN A 367 11.14 5.88 1.03
N LEU A 368 11.32 7.16 0.73
CA LEU A 368 11.80 7.57 -0.57
C LEU A 368 13.30 7.35 -0.65
N TRP A 369 13.77 6.87 -1.80
CA TRP A 369 15.19 6.66 -2.03
C TRP A 369 15.59 7.22 -3.40
N GLU A 370 16.83 7.69 -3.45
CA GLU A 370 17.45 8.23 -4.65
C GLU A 370 18.83 7.59 -4.81
N ALA A 371 19.25 7.38 -6.05
CA ALA A 371 20.58 6.89 -6.36
C ALA A 371 21.16 7.62 -7.57
N GLU A 372 22.42 8.01 -7.46
CA GLU A 372 23.23 8.43 -8.60
C GLU A 372 24.23 7.35 -8.96
N VAL A 373 24.26 6.96 -10.23
CA VAL A 373 25.18 5.94 -10.75
C VAL A 373 26.04 6.60 -11.82
N ALA A 374 27.36 6.66 -11.59
CA ALA A 374 28.30 7.18 -12.58
C ALA A 374 28.41 6.20 -13.76
N LEU A 375 28.77 6.70 -14.95
CA LEU A 375 28.99 5.84 -16.11
C LEU A 375 30.04 4.74 -15.87
N ASP A 376 31.10 5.03 -15.11
CA ASP A 376 32.13 4.02 -14.81
C ASP A 376 31.58 2.89 -13.93
N ASP A 377 30.76 3.22 -12.93
CA ASP A 377 30.04 2.23 -12.12
C ASP A 377 29.10 1.40 -13.01
N LEU A 378 28.37 2.07 -13.92
CA LEU A 378 27.49 1.40 -14.88
C LEU A 378 28.28 0.44 -15.77
N HIS A 379 29.41 0.88 -16.33
CA HIS A 379 30.29 0.05 -17.14
C HIS A 379 30.77 -1.18 -16.35
N ALA A 380 31.15 -1.02 -15.09
CA ALA A 380 31.54 -2.14 -14.24
C ALA A 380 30.39 -3.15 -14.07
N MET A 381 29.16 -2.67 -13.81
CA MET A 381 27.97 -3.49 -13.59
C MET A 381 27.43 -4.17 -14.87
N THR A 382 27.64 -3.57 -16.04
CA THR A 382 27.21 -4.16 -17.32
C THR A 382 28.30 -4.93 -18.04
N GLY A 383 29.50 -5.06 -17.45
CA GLY A 383 30.65 -5.70 -18.11
C GLY A 383 31.17 -4.92 -19.31
N GLY A 384 31.05 -3.59 -19.29
CA GLY A 384 31.46 -2.66 -20.35
C GLY A 384 30.46 -2.50 -21.49
N VAL A 385 29.30 -3.18 -21.43
CA VAL A 385 28.29 -3.14 -22.49
C VAL A 385 27.29 -2.00 -22.25
N THR A 386 27.37 -0.95 -23.06
CA THR A 386 26.42 0.19 -23.04
C THR A 386 25.71 0.43 -24.38
N GLN A 387 26.00 -0.37 -25.40
CA GLN A 387 25.20 -0.38 -26.62
C GLN A 387 23.89 -1.12 -26.36
N GLY A 388 22.76 -0.43 -26.59
CA GLY A 388 21.42 -0.98 -26.39
C GLY A 388 20.59 -0.19 -25.38
N GLN A 389 19.48 -0.76 -24.95
CA GLN A 389 18.63 -0.15 -23.93
C GLN A 389 19.12 -0.56 -22.54
N ILE A 390 19.29 0.40 -21.64
CA ILE A 390 19.72 0.13 -20.27
C ILE A 390 18.47 -0.06 -19.40
N VAL A 391 18.46 -1.11 -18.59
CA VAL A 391 17.39 -1.41 -17.64
C VAL A 391 17.96 -1.44 -16.24
N ALA A 392 17.30 -0.72 -15.32
CA ALA A 392 17.59 -0.76 -13.90
C ALA A 392 16.67 -1.79 -13.22
N VAL A 393 17.22 -2.58 -12.30
CA VAL A 393 16.47 -3.53 -11.46
C VAL A 393 16.75 -3.21 -9.99
N ALA A 394 15.74 -3.18 -9.12
CA ALA A 394 15.93 -2.87 -7.71
C ALA A 394 15.15 -3.80 -6.77
N LYS A 395 15.75 -4.09 -5.62
CA LYS A 395 15.14 -4.85 -4.52
C LYS A 395 15.36 -4.19 -3.16
N ALA A 396 14.40 -4.34 -2.25
CA ALA A 396 14.54 -3.96 -0.85
C ALA A 396 15.23 -5.00 0.01
N ILE A 397 15.90 -4.54 1.07
CA ILE A 397 16.34 -5.32 2.23
C ILE A 397 15.86 -4.63 3.50
N ASP A 398 15.14 -5.35 4.36
CA ASP A 398 14.65 -4.83 5.64
C ASP A 398 15.68 -4.91 6.78
N ALA A 399 15.35 -4.35 7.94
CA ALA A 399 16.24 -4.32 9.10
C ALA A 399 16.57 -5.71 9.69
N ASN A 400 15.83 -6.76 9.32
CA ASN A 400 16.11 -8.14 9.70
C ASN A 400 16.92 -8.88 8.63
N GLY A 401 17.34 -8.19 7.56
CA GLY A 401 18.05 -8.78 6.43
C GLY A 401 17.14 -9.59 5.49
N ARG A 402 15.81 -9.46 5.61
CA ARG A 402 14.89 -10.09 4.66
C ARG A 402 14.92 -9.33 3.35
N GLU A 403 15.07 -10.07 2.27
CA GLU A 403 15.01 -9.52 0.93
C GLU A 403 13.60 -9.59 0.36
N GLN A 404 13.30 -8.64 -0.51
CA GLN A 404 12.09 -8.66 -1.32
C GLN A 404 12.07 -9.89 -2.25
N THR A 405 10.89 -10.49 -2.42
CA THR A 405 10.68 -11.62 -3.34
C THR A 405 11.13 -11.23 -4.75
N ARG A 406 11.94 -12.08 -5.39
CA ARG A 406 12.44 -11.80 -6.76
C ARG A 406 11.30 -11.66 -7.76
N TRP A 407 10.41 -12.65 -7.76
CA TRP A 407 9.21 -12.68 -8.58
C TRP A 407 8.12 -13.47 -7.82
N PRO A 408 6.94 -12.88 -7.55
CA PRO A 408 5.89 -13.54 -6.80
C PRO A 408 5.18 -14.59 -7.64
N ASP A 409 4.62 -15.60 -6.96
CA ASP A 409 3.69 -16.53 -7.58
C ASP A 409 2.45 -15.79 -8.08
N TRP A 410 1.99 -16.14 -9.28
CA TRP A 410 0.79 -15.58 -9.86
C TRP A 410 -0.45 -15.98 -9.05
N ASN A 411 -1.40 -15.05 -8.93
CA ASN A 411 -2.69 -15.32 -8.30
C ASN A 411 -3.83 -14.66 -9.08
N LEU A 412 -5.01 -15.29 -9.07
CA LEU A 412 -6.16 -14.91 -9.89
C LEU A 412 -6.60 -13.45 -9.69
N ARG A 413 -6.44 -12.90 -8.48
CA ARG A 413 -6.86 -11.53 -8.13
C ARG A 413 -5.78 -10.49 -8.40
N GLY A 414 -4.58 -10.91 -8.79
CA GLY A 414 -3.42 -10.05 -9.00
C GLY A 414 -3.14 -9.14 -7.80
N VAL A 415 -3.25 -9.69 -6.59
CA VAL A 415 -2.97 -8.95 -5.34
C VAL A 415 -1.62 -9.35 -4.76
N GLY A 416 -1.04 -8.46 -3.97
CA GLY A 416 0.20 -8.71 -3.24
C GLY A 416 1.42 -8.88 -4.14
N PHE A 417 1.47 -8.21 -5.30
CA PHE A 417 2.66 -8.21 -6.13
C PHE A 417 3.82 -7.62 -5.33
N ASP A 418 4.85 -8.42 -5.07
CA ASP A 418 6.02 -8.00 -4.31
C ASP A 418 7.36 -8.20 -5.00
N GLY A 419 7.36 -8.45 -6.32
CA GLY A 419 8.55 -8.68 -7.13
C GLY A 419 9.53 -7.50 -7.16
N TRP A 420 10.79 -7.79 -7.50
CA TRP A 420 11.80 -6.75 -7.77
C TRP A 420 11.28 -5.78 -8.83
N SER A 421 11.66 -4.51 -8.72
CA SER A 421 11.24 -3.49 -9.66
C SER A 421 12.18 -3.46 -10.86
N VAL A 422 11.62 -3.36 -12.06
CA VAL A 422 12.36 -3.25 -13.31
C VAL A 422 11.93 -1.94 -13.98
N LYS A 423 12.88 -1.16 -14.48
CA LYS A 423 12.60 0.12 -15.14
C LYS A 423 13.59 0.38 -16.26
N LEU A 424 13.07 0.69 -17.45
CA LEU A 424 13.88 1.21 -18.54
C LEU A 424 14.49 2.57 -18.13
N VAL A 425 15.78 2.74 -18.39
CA VAL A 425 16.48 4.02 -18.18
C VAL A 425 16.21 4.92 -19.38
N GLU A 426 15.56 6.06 -19.14
CA GLU A 426 15.30 7.07 -20.17
C GLU A 426 16.58 7.84 -20.52
N ALA A 427 16.76 8.14 -21.81
CA ALA A 427 17.89 8.94 -22.30
C ALA A 427 17.80 10.42 -21.92
#